data_AF-A0A0M8PJN5-F1
#
_entry.id   AF-A0A0M8PJN5-F1
#
_cell.length_a   1.000
_cell.length_b   1.000
_cell.length_c   1.000
_cell.angle_alpha   90.00
_cell.angle_beta   90.00
_cell.angle_gamma   90.00
#
_symmetry.space_group_name_H-M   'P 1'
#
loop_
_entity.id
_entity.type
_entity.pdbx_description
1 polymer ?
#
loop_
_entity_poly.entity_id
_entity_poly.type
_entity_poly.pdbx_seq_one_letter_code
_entity_poly.pdbx_strand_id
1 'polypeptide(L)'
;MQDDPILEAEFDAVLLSGEPRTLAAVADGAGLPPGSWDRMYRFSMPLLMSSINRDLGLTGTVWENLPQTTGQGLFVFMSDGAVVRAAVDRAPLVEVDGYGTPDALVEPDPGADRLTIVPGH
;
A
#
# COMPACT_ATOMS: atom_id res chain seq x y z
N MET A 1 11.95 7.46 1.53
CA MET A 1 11.22 6.22 1.17
C MET A 1 12.17 5.25 0.52
N GLN A 2 11.77 3.99 0.44
CA GLN A 2 12.59 2.93 -0.15
C GLN A 2 11.78 2.20 -1.22
N ASP A 3 12.44 1.70 -2.25
CA ASP A 3 11.87 0.64 -3.07
C ASP A 3 11.72 -0.63 -2.21
N ASP A 4 10.56 -1.28 -2.29
CA ASP A 4 10.29 -2.53 -1.59
C ASP A 4 9.89 -3.60 -2.62
N PRO A 5 10.86 -4.18 -3.35
CA PRO A 5 10.57 -5.16 -4.39
C PRO A 5 9.97 -6.45 -3.84
N ILE A 6 10.10 -6.70 -2.53
CA ILE A 6 9.48 -7.86 -1.88
C ILE A 6 7.98 -7.61 -1.71
N LEU A 7 7.60 -6.41 -1.25
CA LEU A 7 6.19 -6.02 -1.18
C LEU A 7 5.52 -6.05 -2.57
N GLU A 8 6.19 -5.51 -3.59
CA GLU A 8 5.69 -5.59 -4.97
C GLU A 8 5.50 -7.04 -5.43
N ALA A 9 6.45 -7.92 -5.16
CA ALA A 9 6.36 -9.34 -5.51
C ALA A 9 5.22 -10.08 -4.79
N GLU A 10 4.91 -9.72 -3.54
CA GLU A 10 3.77 -10.32 -2.82
C GLU A 10 2.42 -9.89 -3.41
N PHE A 11 2.30 -8.63 -3.85
CA PHE A 11 1.13 -8.19 -4.60
C PHE A 11 1.03 -8.90 -5.95
N ASP A 12 2.14 -8.99 -6.69
CA ASP A 12 2.19 -9.68 -7.98
C ASP A 12 1.81 -11.17 -7.85
N ALA A 13 2.20 -11.82 -6.76
CA ALA A 13 1.79 -13.19 -6.47
C ALA A 13 0.27 -13.36 -6.32
N VAL A 14 -0.44 -12.38 -5.72
CA VAL A 14 -1.91 -12.38 -5.67
C VAL A 14 -2.50 -12.28 -7.07
N LEU A 15 -1.97 -11.37 -7.89
CA LEU A 15 -2.42 -11.18 -9.26
C LEU A 15 -2.22 -12.45 -10.11
N LEU A 16 -1.04 -13.06 -10.03
CA LEU A 16 -0.68 -14.25 -10.81
C LEU A 16 -1.43 -15.51 -10.37
N SER A 17 -1.67 -15.68 -9.07
CA SER A 17 -2.41 -16.82 -8.55
C SER A 17 -3.91 -16.73 -8.81
N GLY A 18 -4.46 -15.51 -8.89
CA GLY A 18 -5.90 -15.29 -8.97
C GLY A 18 -6.62 -15.55 -7.64
N GLU A 19 -5.89 -15.89 -6.57
CA GLU A 19 -6.45 -16.25 -5.27
C GLU A 19 -6.38 -15.05 -4.32
N PRO A 20 -7.53 -14.58 -3.77
CA PRO A 20 -7.54 -13.52 -2.79
C PRO A 20 -6.70 -13.85 -1.55
N ARG A 21 -5.96 -12.86 -1.04
CA ARG A 21 -5.22 -12.95 0.23
C ARG A 21 -5.55 -11.78 1.13
N THR A 22 -5.56 -12.00 2.44
CA THR A 22 -5.64 -10.87 3.40
C THR A 22 -4.43 -9.96 3.24
N LEU A 23 -4.61 -8.66 3.44
CA LEU A 23 -3.55 -7.67 3.35
C LEU A 23 -2.47 -7.91 4.41
N ALA A 24 -2.83 -8.42 5.59
CA ALA A 24 -1.88 -8.90 6.59
C ALA A 24 -0.92 -9.96 6.03
N ALA A 25 -1.43 -10.94 5.28
CA ALA A 25 -0.62 -12.02 4.71
C ALA A 25 0.30 -11.54 3.58
N VAL A 26 -0.13 -10.54 2.80
CA VAL A 26 0.72 -9.89 1.79
C VAL A 26 1.83 -9.09 2.46
N ALA A 27 1.48 -8.28 3.48
CA ALA A 27 2.43 -7.48 4.24
C ALA A 27 3.45 -8.34 5.00
N ASP A 28 3.01 -9.45 5.61
CA ASP A 28 3.88 -10.38 6.34
C ASP A 28 4.95 -11.01 5.42
N GLY A 29 4.59 -11.36 4.19
CA GLY A 29 5.55 -11.82 3.17
C GLY A 29 6.63 -10.79 2.84
N ALA A 30 6.32 -9.50 2.99
CA ALA A 30 7.27 -8.38 2.86
C ALA A 30 7.99 -8.01 4.17
N GLY A 31 7.86 -8.82 5.22
CA GLY A 31 8.47 -8.56 6.52
C GLY A 31 7.80 -7.44 7.31
N LEU A 32 6.50 -7.22 7.11
CA LEU A 32 5.62 -6.41 7.97
C LEU A 32 4.67 -7.34 8.73
N PRO A 33 5.09 -7.87 9.89
CA PRO A 33 4.34 -8.89 10.60
C PRO A 33 2.99 -8.35 11.11
N PRO A 34 1.99 -9.24 11.30
CA PRO A 34 0.70 -8.86 11.87
C PRO A 34 0.86 -8.13 13.21
N GLY A 35 0.14 -7.02 13.38
CA GLY A 35 0.20 -6.18 14.58
C GLY A 35 1.33 -5.14 14.60
N SER A 36 2.23 -5.10 13.59
CA SER A 36 3.21 -4.02 13.46
C SER A 36 2.66 -2.79 12.73
N TRP A 37 1.44 -2.87 12.21
CA TRP A 37 0.74 -1.81 11.48
C TRP A 37 -0.78 -1.99 11.63
N ASP A 38 -1.53 -0.89 11.52
CA ASP A 38 -2.99 -0.84 11.68
C ASP A 38 -3.73 -0.41 10.41
N ARG A 39 -3.10 0.41 9.55
CA ARG A 39 -3.67 0.93 8.31
C ARG A 39 -2.63 1.02 7.22
N MET A 40 -3.04 0.75 5.99
CA MET A 40 -2.26 0.95 4.77
C MET A 40 -2.98 1.93 3.85
N TYR A 41 -2.29 2.99 3.44
CA TYR A 41 -2.77 3.96 2.47
C TYR A 41 -2.04 3.80 1.14
N ARG A 42 -2.74 4.12 0.05
CA ARG A 42 -2.17 4.20 -1.29
C ARG A 42 -2.41 5.59 -1.87
N PHE A 43 -1.33 6.30 -2.19
CA PHE A 43 -1.39 7.59 -2.86
C PHE A 43 -0.94 7.44 -4.31
N SER A 44 -1.74 7.95 -5.24
CA SER A 44 -1.40 7.99 -6.67
C SER A 44 -0.80 9.34 -7.04
N MET A 45 0.01 9.37 -8.09
CA MET A 45 0.55 10.62 -8.63
C MET A 45 -0.56 11.58 -9.12
N PRO A 46 -0.40 12.91 -8.93
CA PRO A 46 0.77 13.59 -8.34
C PRO A 46 0.80 13.54 -6.80
N LEU A 47 1.96 13.21 -6.24
CA LEU A 47 2.17 13.12 -4.80
C LEU A 47 2.50 14.49 -4.19
N LEU A 48 1.54 15.07 -3.48
CA LEU A 48 1.73 16.31 -2.72
C LEU A 48 1.96 16.01 -1.24
N MET A 49 3.10 16.43 -0.68
CA MET A 49 3.44 16.20 0.73
C MET A 49 2.35 16.70 1.69
N SER A 50 1.77 17.86 1.41
CA SER A 50 0.70 18.43 2.23
C SER A 50 -0.57 17.58 2.23
N SER A 51 -0.91 16.97 1.09
CA SER A 51 -2.05 16.05 0.99
C SER A 51 -1.77 14.76 1.76
N ILE A 52 -0.60 14.15 1.54
CA ILE A 52 -0.19 12.93 2.25
C ILE A 52 -0.25 13.15 3.77
N ASN A 53 0.36 14.24 4.26
CA ASN A 53 0.36 14.55 5.69
C ASN A 53 -1.04 14.76 6.24
N ARG A 54 -1.88 15.51 5.53
CA ARG A 54 -3.27 15.77 5.96
C ARG A 54 -4.06 14.47 6.05
N ASP A 55 -3.96 13.62 5.05
CA ASP A 55 -4.76 12.39 4.95
C ASP A 55 -4.29 11.33 5.96
N LEU A 56 -2.99 11.34 6.32
CA LEU A 56 -2.41 10.52 7.39
C LEU A 56 -2.54 11.12 8.79
N GLY A 57 -3.05 12.36 8.93
CA GLY A 57 -3.11 13.07 10.21
C GLY A 57 -1.75 13.50 10.79
N LEU A 58 -0.71 13.58 9.94
CA LEU A 58 0.64 13.97 10.33
C LEU A 58 0.81 15.49 10.30
N THR A 59 1.54 16.03 11.28
CA THR A 59 1.90 17.45 11.31
C THR A 59 3.39 17.63 11.02
N GLY A 60 3.73 18.27 9.90
CA GLY A 60 5.10 18.68 9.59
C GLY A 60 6.07 17.56 9.18
N THR A 61 5.58 16.37 8.82
CA THR A 61 6.44 15.31 8.26
C THR A 61 6.97 15.71 6.89
N VAL A 62 8.28 15.57 6.68
CA VAL A 62 8.94 15.85 5.41
C VAL A 62 9.16 14.52 4.69
N TRP A 63 8.64 14.41 3.47
CA TRP A 63 8.80 13.23 2.62
C TRP A 63 9.96 13.43 1.66
N GLU A 64 11.01 12.64 1.82
CA GLU A 64 12.18 12.69 0.93
C GLU A 64 12.09 11.60 -0.13
N ASN A 65 12.47 11.93 -1.37
CA ASN A 65 12.51 11.03 -2.53
C ASN A 65 11.13 10.55 -3.00
N LEU A 66 10.10 11.42 -2.99
CA LEU A 66 8.77 11.08 -3.53
C LEU A 66 8.88 10.58 -4.98
N PRO A 67 8.18 9.48 -5.33
CA PRO A 67 8.03 9.05 -6.71
C PRO A 67 7.67 10.21 -7.61
N GLN A 68 8.39 10.33 -8.73
CA GLN A 68 8.18 11.42 -9.71
C GLN A 68 7.79 10.89 -11.08
N THR A 69 7.77 9.58 -11.27
CA THR A 69 7.41 8.96 -12.54
C THR A 69 5.90 8.73 -12.61
N THR A 70 5.28 9.16 -13.71
CA THR A 70 3.86 8.90 -13.99
C THR A 70 3.57 7.40 -13.96
N GLY A 71 2.47 7.01 -13.31
CA GLY A 71 2.08 5.61 -13.12
C GLY A 71 2.58 5.00 -11.82
N GLN A 72 3.53 5.64 -11.12
CA GLN A 72 3.90 5.23 -9.76
C GLN A 72 2.95 5.82 -8.71
N GLY A 73 2.98 5.22 -7.53
CA GLY A 73 2.32 5.69 -6.33
C GLY A 73 3.20 5.49 -5.10
N LEU A 74 2.58 5.63 -3.93
CA LEU A 74 3.20 5.45 -2.63
C LEU A 74 2.29 4.64 -1.74
N PHE A 75 2.80 3.52 -1.23
CA PHE A 75 2.20 2.81 -0.11
C PHE A 75 2.74 3.36 1.21
N VAL A 76 1.84 3.59 2.17
CA VAL A 76 2.21 4.01 3.52
C VAL A 76 1.51 3.12 4.53
N PHE A 77 2.31 2.39 5.31
CA PHE A 77 1.85 1.62 6.46
C PHE A 77 1.98 2.47 7.71
N MET A 78 0.91 2.52 8.49
CA MET A 78 0.78 3.27 9.73
C MET A 78 0.60 2.33 10.91
N SER A 79 1.01 2.76 12.10
CA SER A 79 0.65 2.16 13.39
C SER A 79 0.48 3.28 14.41
N ASP A 80 -0.65 3.33 15.10
CA ASP A 80 -0.92 4.31 16.18
C ASP A 80 -0.61 5.78 15.78
N GLY A 81 -0.91 6.13 14.52
CA GLY A 81 -0.69 7.47 13.98
C GLY A 81 0.76 7.78 13.55
N ALA A 82 1.66 6.80 13.59
CA ALA A 82 3.03 6.92 13.08
C ALA A 82 3.22 6.11 11.80
N VAL A 83 4.06 6.62 10.88
CA VAL A 83 4.50 5.87 9.70
C VAL A 83 5.48 4.79 10.13
N VAL A 84 5.18 3.52 9.84
CA VAL A 84 6.08 2.39 10.12
C VAL A 84 6.81 1.91 8.87
N ARG A 85 6.21 2.09 7.68
CA ARG A 85 6.87 1.86 6.40
C ARG A 85 6.26 2.71 5.30
N ALA A 86 7.09 3.12 4.35
CA ALA A 86 6.64 3.76 3.12
C ALA A 86 7.43 3.23 1.92
N ALA A 87 6.71 2.71 0.93
CA ALA A 87 7.27 2.01 -0.23
C ALA A 87 6.71 2.57 -1.54
N VAL A 88 7.55 2.68 -2.56
CA VAL A 88 7.10 3.07 -3.90
C VAL A 88 6.17 1.98 -4.44
N ASP A 89 5.04 2.39 -5.01
CA ASP A 89 4.11 1.50 -5.73
C ASP A 89 4.38 1.65 -7.24
N ARG A 90 4.88 0.63 -7.91
CA ARG A 90 5.16 0.68 -9.36
C ARG A 90 4.20 -0.17 -10.18
N ALA A 91 4.02 -1.41 -9.75
CA ALA A 91 3.12 -2.40 -10.34
C ALA A 91 3.04 -3.62 -9.41
N PRO A 92 1.94 -4.39 -9.42
CA PRO A 92 0.69 -4.13 -10.16
C PRO A 92 -0.10 -2.93 -9.59
N LEU A 93 -1.08 -2.41 -10.33
CA LEU A 93 -1.87 -1.28 -9.85
C LEU A 93 -2.76 -1.72 -8.67
N VAL A 94 -2.54 -1.18 -7.47
CA VAL A 94 -3.33 -1.56 -6.27
C VAL A 94 -4.31 -0.47 -5.85
N GLU A 95 -5.59 -0.63 -6.13
CA GLU A 95 -6.64 0.30 -5.72
C GLU A 95 -7.04 0.08 -4.26
N VAL A 96 -7.15 1.18 -3.50
CA VAL A 96 -7.56 1.17 -2.09
C VAL A 96 -8.60 2.27 -1.89
N ASP A 97 -9.77 1.93 -1.37
CA ASP A 97 -10.77 2.93 -0.98
C ASP A 97 -10.49 3.42 0.44
N GLY A 98 -9.95 4.63 0.56
CA GLY A 98 -9.50 5.20 1.83
C GLY A 98 -8.22 4.54 2.35
N TYR A 99 -8.35 3.45 3.10
CA TYR A 99 -7.24 2.68 3.64
C TYR A 99 -7.58 1.20 3.79
N GLY A 100 -6.59 0.34 3.62
CA GLY A 100 -6.68 -1.09 3.94
C GLY A 100 -6.35 -1.36 5.41
N THR A 101 -7.06 -2.29 6.03
CA THR A 101 -6.74 -2.86 7.34
C THR A 101 -6.05 -4.22 7.18
N PRO A 102 -5.44 -4.79 8.23
CA PRO A 102 -4.87 -6.14 8.17
C PRO A 102 -5.86 -7.20 7.65
N ASP A 103 -7.14 -7.07 7.99
CA ASP A 103 -8.20 -8.00 7.60
C ASP A 103 -8.78 -7.73 6.20
N ALA A 104 -8.39 -6.62 5.55
CA ALA A 104 -8.82 -6.32 4.19
C ALA A 104 -8.36 -7.41 3.21
N LEU A 105 -9.18 -7.72 2.21
CA LEU A 105 -8.82 -8.68 1.17
C LEU A 105 -8.19 -7.96 -0.01
N VAL A 106 -7.07 -8.50 -0.48
CA VAL A 106 -6.43 -8.14 -1.74
C VAL A 106 -6.98 -9.10 -2.79
N GLU A 107 -7.78 -8.56 -3.69
CA GLU A 107 -8.46 -9.33 -4.73
C GLU A 107 -7.90 -8.96 -6.11
N PRO A 108 -7.62 -9.95 -6.97
CA PRO A 108 -7.32 -9.69 -8.36
C PRO A 108 -8.60 -9.30 -9.11
N ASP A 109 -8.53 -8.27 -9.94
CA ASP A 109 -9.63 -7.90 -10.84
C ASP A 109 -9.50 -8.73 -12.14
N PRO A 110 -10.41 -9.71 -12.39
CA PRO A 110 -10.35 -10.56 -13.56
C PRO A 110 -10.75 -9.79 -14.82
N GLY A 111 -9.84 -8.98 -15.33
CA GLY A 111 -10.06 -8.12 -16.49
C GLY A 111 -9.01 -7.02 -16.68
N ALA A 112 -8.16 -6.80 -15.68
CA ALA A 112 -7.08 -5.82 -15.72
C ALA A 112 -5.89 -6.27 -14.86
N ASP A 113 -4.68 -5.83 -15.18
CA ASP A 113 -3.48 -6.04 -14.36
C ASP A 113 -3.52 -5.16 -13.10
N ARG A 114 -4.57 -5.32 -12.28
CA ARG A 114 -4.85 -4.54 -11.07
C ARG A 114 -5.34 -5.42 -9.92
N LEU A 115 -5.10 -4.92 -8.72
CA LEU A 115 -5.59 -5.47 -7.47
C LEU A 115 -6.52 -4.45 -6.81
N THR A 116 -7.53 -4.93 -6.11
CA THR A 116 -8.38 -4.09 -5.26
C THR A 116 -8.25 -4.54 -3.81
N ILE A 117 -8.04 -3.60 -2.90
CA ILE A 117 -8.09 -3.83 -1.46
C ILE A 117 -9.49 -3.47 -0.99
N VAL A 118 -10.28 -4.50 -0.67
CA VAL A 118 -11.64 -4.38 -0.15
C VAL A 118 -11.66 -4.61 1.36
N PRO A 119 -12.49 -3.89 2.12
CA PRO A 119 -12.67 -4.18 3.54
C PRO A 119 -13.07 -5.65 3.74
N GLY A 120 -12.39 -6.36 4.65
CA GLY A 120 -12.76 -7.73 5.00
C GLY A 120 -14.17 -7.75 5.61
N HIS A 121 -15.05 -8.58 5.06
CA HIS A 121 -16.42 -8.79 5.56
C HIS A 121 -16.46 -9.73 6.76
#